data_AF-A0A1Y1KBF2-F1
#
_entry.id   AF-A0A1Y1KBF2-F1
#
_cell.length_a   1.000
_cell.length_b   1.000
_cell.length_c   1.000
_cell.angle_alpha   90.00
_cell.angle_beta   90.00
_cell.angle_gamma   90.00
#
_symmetry.space_group_name_H-M   'P 1'
#
loop_
_entity.id
_entity.type
_entity.pdbx_description
1 polymer ?
#
loop_
_entity_poly.entity_id
_entity_poly.type
_entity_poly.pdbx_seq_one_letter_code
_entity_poly.pdbx_strand_id
1 'polypeptide(L)'
;EALRVLTPERIRQFHRDMYQPRNLCLVIVGETDHVDLLQILDEFEESIKDDIPPLDAKFDRPWLDSAQPPALKESIVTTAEFPEEDESVGEILIGFFGPNCVDLIETSALNILLTYLCGSSVSVLENVLVEKEELASSVTQWWEARPNSVIWLQPTGVATEKLEFVEKRLMELLKEVASKPLDMEYMLECIKREKRQVKFHAETS
;
A
#
# COMPACT_ATOMS: atom_id res chain seq x y z
N GLU A 1 16.71 1.79 18.69
CA GLU A 1 17.29 1.01 19.80
C GLU A 1 17.16 -0.51 19.65
N ALA A 2 16.01 -1.03 19.19
CA ALA A 2 15.79 -2.48 19.01
C ALA A 2 16.85 -3.20 18.14
N LEU A 3 17.39 -2.54 17.11
CA LEU A 3 18.45 -3.13 16.25
C LEU A 3 19.80 -3.30 16.97
N ARG A 4 20.09 -2.51 18.02
CA ARG A 4 21.39 -2.54 18.72
C ARG A 4 21.53 -3.70 19.70
N VAL A 5 20.44 -4.40 20.00
CA VAL A 5 20.39 -5.55 20.93
C VAL A 5 20.11 -6.88 20.22
N LEU A 6 20.16 -6.87 18.88
CA LEU A 6 19.88 -8.06 18.07
C LEU A 6 21.09 -8.99 18.06
N THR A 7 20.93 -10.21 18.59
CA THR A 7 22.01 -11.21 18.63
C THR A 7 21.97 -12.13 17.40
N PRO A 8 23.12 -12.69 16.97
CA PRO A 8 23.17 -13.67 15.90
C PRO A 8 22.27 -14.88 16.14
N GLU A 9 22.14 -15.33 17.39
CA GLU A 9 21.29 -16.47 17.77
C GLU A 9 19.82 -16.16 17.53
N ARG A 10 19.37 -14.95 17.88
CA ARG A 10 18.00 -14.51 17.64
C ARG A 10 17.69 -14.39 16.15
N ILE A 11 18.65 -13.95 15.34
CA ILE A 11 18.51 -13.89 13.88
C ILE A 11 18.34 -15.30 13.32
N ARG A 12 19.23 -16.24 13.66
CA ARG A 12 19.16 -17.62 13.19
C ARG A 12 17.84 -18.29 13.59
N GLN A 13 17.40 -18.09 14.84
CA GLN A 13 16.13 -18.62 15.31
C GLN A 13 14.95 -18.07 14.50
N PHE A 14 14.93 -16.74 14.24
CA PHE A 14 13.89 -16.13 13.42
C PHE A 14 13.86 -16.72 12.01
N HIS A 15 15.01 -16.90 11.35
CA HIS A 15 15.05 -17.53 10.02
C HIS A 15 14.55 -18.97 10.07
N ARG A 16 14.98 -19.77 11.05
CA ARG A 16 14.49 -21.14 11.24
C ARG A 16 12.96 -21.19 11.39
N ASP A 17 12.40 -20.27 12.17
CA ASP A 17 10.97 -20.28 12.47
C ASP A 17 10.12 -19.67 11.36
N MET A 18 10.62 -18.71 10.58
CA MET A 18 9.83 -17.95 9.60
C MET A 18 10.08 -18.33 8.14
N TYR A 19 11.27 -18.83 7.78
CA TYR A 19 11.66 -19.17 6.41
C TYR A 19 11.40 -20.65 6.13
N GLN A 20 10.20 -21.11 6.47
CA GLN A 20 9.74 -22.47 6.21
C GLN A 20 8.97 -22.51 4.89
N PRO A 21 9.00 -23.63 4.13
CA PRO A 21 8.23 -23.78 2.89
C PRO A 21 6.76 -23.36 2.99
N ARG A 22 6.08 -23.71 4.09
CA ARG A 22 4.66 -23.34 4.36
C ARG A 22 4.38 -21.82 4.44
N ASN A 23 5.42 -21.00 4.55
CA ASN A 23 5.36 -19.54 4.67
C ASN A 23 6.14 -18.82 3.55
N LEU A 24 6.58 -19.55 2.54
CA LEU A 24 7.28 -19.02 1.37
C LEU A 24 6.40 -19.19 0.13
N CYS A 25 6.62 -18.34 -0.86
CA CYS A 25 5.97 -18.43 -2.16
C CYS A 25 7.07 -18.35 -3.23
N LEU A 26 7.17 -19.39 -4.06
CA LEU A 26 8.09 -19.42 -5.19
C LEU A 26 7.34 -18.98 -6.45
N VAL A 27 7.85 -17.94 -7.12
CA VAL A 27 7.31 -17.44 -8.38
C VAL A 27 8.31 -17.73 -9.49
N ILE A 28 7.90 -18.55 -10.45
CA ILE A 28 8.73 -18.95 -11.60
C ILE A 28 8.09 -18.40 -12.87
N VAL A 29 8.86 -17.66 -13.66
CA VAL A 29 8.40 -17.01 -14.90
C VAL A 29 9.37 -17.34 -16.01
N GLY A 30 8.87 -17.89 -17.12
CA GLY A 30 9.66 -18.24 -18.30
C GLY A 30 9.28 -19.58 -18.91
N GLU A 31 9.94 -19.96 -20.01
CA GLU A 31 9.84 -21.29 -20.58
C GLU A 31 10.63 -22.27 -19.73
N THR A 32 9.92 -23.14 -19.00
CA THR A 32 10.53 -24.09 -18.06
C THR A 32 9.80 -25.43 -18.08
N ASP A 33 10.50 -26.51 -17.73
CA ASP A 33 9.86 -27.79 -17.45
C ASP A 33 9.33 -27.78 -16.01
N HIS A 34 8.03 -27.55 -15.87
CA HIS A 34 7.40 -27.46 -14.56
C HIS A 34 7.50 -28.76 -13.76
N VAL A 35 7.54 -29.93 -14.42
CA VAL A 35 7.60 -31.23 -13.73
C VAL A 35 8.99 -31.41 -13.14
N ASP A 36 10.03 -31.14 -13.92
CA ASP A 36 11.43 -31.19 -13.46
C ASP A 36 11.66 -30.21 -12.29
N LEU A 37 11.15 -28.98 -12.40
CA LEU A 37 11.28 -27.97 -11.34
C LEU A 37 10.58 -28.38 -10.03
N LEU A 38 9.37 -28.95 -10.12
CA LEU A 38 8.66 -29.43 -8.94
C LEU A 38 9.41 -30.61 -8.30
N GLN A 39 10.00 -31.49 -9.10
CA GLN A 39 10.82 -32.59 -8.57
C GLN A 39 12.06 -32.06 -7.84
N ILE A 40 12.76 -31.07 -8.42
CA ILE A 40 13.92 -30.42 -7.76
C ILE A 40 13.49 -29.78 -6.44
N LEU A 41 12.32 -29.14 -6.40
CA LEU A 41 11.80 -28.52 -5.19
C LEU A 41 11.48 -29.57 -4.11
N ASP A 42 10.83 -30.68 -4.48
CA ASP A 42 10.54 -31.78 -3.55
C ASP A 42 11.83 -32.39 -2.97
N GLU A 43 12.84 -32.63 -3.82
CA GLU A 43 14.15 -33.13 -3.39
C GLU A 43 14.86 -32.16 -2.45
N PHE A 44 14.77 -30.85 -2.73
CA PHE A 44 15.33 -29.81 -1.87
C PHE A 44 14.62 -29.73 -0.51
N GLU A 45 13.28 -29.68 -0.50
CA GLU A 45 12.50 -29.60 0.75
C GLU A 45 12.71 -30.82 1.65
N GLU A 46 12.80 -32.02 1.07
CA GLU A 46 13.13 -33.23 1.82
C GLU A 46 14.55 -33.18 2.40
N SER A 47 15.50 -32.57 1.70
CA SER A 47 16.90 -32.44 2.16
C SER A 47 17.07 -31.53 3.38
N ILE A 48 16.15 -30.58 3.60
CA ILE A 48 16.21 -29.58 4.69
C ILE A 48 15.21 -29.86 5.83
N LYS A 49 14.47 -30.97 5.77
CA LYS A 49 13.36 -31.26 6.71
C LYS A 49 13.78 -31.25 8.18
N ASP A 50 15.01 -31.64 8.48
CA ASP A 50 15.56 -31.75 9.84
C ASP A 50 16.06 -30.39 10.36
N ASP A 51 16.28 -29.41 9.47
CA ASP A 51 16.75 -28.07 9.81
C ASP A 51 15.59 -27.10 10.14
N ILE A 52 14.37 -27.40 9.69
CA ILE A 52 13.17 -26.58 9.88
C ILE A 52 12.21 -27.17 10.94
N PRO A 53 11.26 -26.37 11.47
CA PRO A 53 10.21 -26.89 12.34
C PRO A 53 9.32 -27.95 11.64
N PRO A 54 8.93 -29.03 12.35
CA PRO A 54 8.05 -30.07 11.82
C PRO A 54 6.72 -29.54 11.28
N LEU A 55 6.18 -30.12 10.21
CA LEU A 55 4.94 -29.66 9.55
C LEU A 55 3.72 -29.60 10.47
N ASP A 56 3.63 -30.45 11.49
CA ASP A 56 2.56 -30.48 12.49
C ASP A 56 2.75 -29.46 13.63
N ALA A 57 3.91 -28.81 13.72
CA ALA A 57 4.15 -27.76 14.69
C ALA A 57 3.18 -26.59 14.46
N LYS A 58 2.70 -26.00 15.55
CA LYS A 58 1.89 -24.78 15.51
C LYS A 58 2.68 -23.68 14.82
N PHE A 59 2.07 -23.07 13.81
CA PHE A 59 2.65 -21.94 13.08
C PHE A 59 1.62 -20.82 12.99
N ASP A 60 1.92 -19.69 13.63
CA ASP A 60 1.11 -18.47 13.52
C ASP A 60 1.71 -17.64 12.37
N ARG A 61 0.95 -17.46 11.29
CA ARG A 61 1.40 -16.72 10.12
C ARG A 61 1.53 -15.23 10.48
N PRO A 62 2.71 -14.62 10.31
CA PRO A 62 2.89 -13.21 10.58
C PRO A 62 1.89 -12.36 9.80
N TRP A 63 1.43 -11.28 10.42
CA TRP A 63 0.49 -10.30 9.83
C TRP A 63 -0.94 -10.80 9.58
N LEU A 64 -1.14 -12.07 9.24
CA LEU A 64 -2.48 -12.66 9.08
C LEU A 64 -3.08 -13.06 10.43
N ASP A 65 -2.38 -13.90 11.19
CA ASP A 65 -2.88 -14.42 12.48
C ASP A 65 -2.59 -13.46 13.65
N SER A 66 -1.89 -12.36 13.36
CA SER A 66 -1.65 -11.27 14.31
C SER A 66 -2.93 -10.48 14.56
N ALA A 67 -3.06 -9.90 15.76
CA ALA A 67 -4.17 -9.02 16.08
C ALA A 67 -4.21 -7.84 15.09
N GLN A 68 -5.33 -7.70 14.38
CA GLN A 68 -5.53 -6.60 13.46
C GLN A 68 -5.87 -5.31 14.23
N PRO A 69 -5.43 -4.13 13.74
CA PRO A 69 -5.78 -2.87 14.37
C PRO A 69 -7.31 -2.69 14.38
N PRO A 70 -7.89 -2.16 15.47
CA PRO A 70 -9.32 -1.86 15.51
C PRO A 70 -9.65 -0.71 14.55
N ALA A 71 -10.92 -0.58 14.17
CA ALA A 71 -11.39 0.55 13.38
C ALA A 71 -11.07 1.89 14.07
N LEU A 72 -10.77 2.91 13.25
CA LEU A 72 -10.56 4.28 13.72
C LEU A 72 -11.88 4.81 14.30
N LYS A 73 -11.81 5.37 15.51
CA LYS A 73 -12.98 5.96 16.20
C LYS A 73 -13.18 7.43 15.89
N GLU A 74 -12.08 8.11 15.58
CA GLU A 74 -12.00 9.54 15.31
C GLU A 74 -10.76 9.82 14.45
N SER A 75 -10.71 11.01 13.86
CA SER A 75 -9.51 11.51 13.19
C SER A 75 -8.46 11.89 14.23
N ILE A 76 -7.24 11.39 14.05
CA ILE A 76 -6.08 11.74 14.89
C ILE A 76 -5.13 12.55 14.04
N VAL A 77 -4.88 13.80 14.43
CA VAL A 77 -3.94 14.70 13.76
C VAL A 77 -2.68 14.79 14.60
N THR A 78 -1.52 14.62 13.97
CA THR A 78 -0.21 14.73 14.63
C THR A 78 0.72 15.49 13.72
N THR A 79 1.46 16.43 14.31
CA THR A 79 2.53 17.17 13.63
C THR A 79 3.85 16.62 14.11
N ALA A 80 4.73 16.31 13.16
CA ALA A 80 6.09 15.89 13.43
C ALA A 80 7.05 16.78 12.65
N GLU A 81 8.04 17.33 13.34
CA GLU A 81 9.13 18.05 12.70
C GLU A 81 10.19 17.04 12.25
N PHE A 82 10.74 17.27 11.07
CA PHE A 82 11.87 16.52 10.53
C PHE A 82 12.93 17.52 10.04
N PRO A 83 14.22 17.14 10.07
CA PRO A 83 15.30 18.05 9.69
C PRO A 83 15.27 18.32 8.18
N GLU A 84 15.15 19.59 7.80
CA GLU A 84 15.17 20.09 6.42
C GLU A 84 15.94 21.41 6.38
N GLU A 85 16.61 21.73 5.26
CA GLU A 85 17.29 23.03 5.11
C GLU A 85 16.30 24.16 4.84
N ASP A 86 15.22 23.86 4.11
CA ASP A 86 14.14 24.79 3.78
C ASP A 86 12.85 24.41 4.52
N GLU A 87 12.57 25.11 5.62
CA GLU A 87 11.37 24.92 6.43
C GLU A 87 10.13 25.66 5.89
N SER A 88 10.21 26.29 4.71
CA SER A 88 9.07 27.04 4.13
C SER A 88 8.00 26.15 3.53
N VAL A 89 8.32 24.87 3.31
CA VAL A 89 7.44 23.87 2.69
C VAL A 89 7.39 22.61 3.55
N GLY A 90 6.19 22.03 3.65
CA GLY A 90 5.97 20.76 4.31
C GLY A 90 5.10 19.81 3.49
N GLU A 91 4.81 18.66 4.11
CA GLU A 91 4.00 17.60 3.53
C GLU A 91 2.88 17.20 4.50
N ILE A 92 1.75 16.79 3.93
CA ILE A 92 0.61 16.27 4.69
C ILE A 92 0.45 14.81 4.30
N LEU A 93 0.27 13.92 5.27
CA LEU A 93 -0.01 12.51 5.02
C LEU A 93 -1.32 12.13 5.74
N ILE A 94 -2.34 11.77 4.97
CA ILE A 94 -3.64 11.34 5.49
C ILE A 94 -3.84 9.85 5.22
N GLY A 95 -4.13 9.09 6.27
CA GLY A 95 -4.34 7.64 6.23
C GLY A 95 -5.80 7.23 6.47
N PHE A 96 -6.31 6.31 5.67
CA PHE A 96 -7.61 5.66 5.89
C PHE A 96 -7.46 4.14 5.89
N PHE A 97 -8.32 3.43 6.62
CA PHE A 97 -8.50 2.01 6.36
C PHE A 97 -9.34 1.82 5.10
N GLY A 98 -8.90 0.92 4.24
CA GLY A 98 -9.59 0.49 3.04
C GLY A 98 -10.10 -0.95 3.12
N PRO A 99 -10.45 -1.56 1.98
CA PRO A 99 -10.95 -2.92 1.91
C PRO A 99 -9.88 -3.97 2.24
N ASN A 100 -10.29 -5.23 2.32
CA ASN A 100 -9.34 -6.32 2.49
C ASN A 100 -8.45 -6.45 1.25
N CYS A 101 -7.13 -6.55 1.43
CA CYS A 101 -6.18 -6.60 0.31
C CYS A 101 -6.35 -7.83 -0.61
N VAL A 102 -7.05 -8.88 -0.16
CA VAL A 102 -7.34 -10.07 -0.99
C VAL A 102 -8.68 -9.99 -1.72
N ASP A 103 -9.52 -8.99 -1.43
CA ASP A 103 -10.73 -8.74 -2.21
C ASP A 103 -10.38 -8.01 -3.51
N LEU A 104 -10.27 -8.78 -4.59
CA LEU A 104 -9.87 -8.26 -5.89
C LEU A 104 -10.86 -7.22 -6.46
N ILE A 105 -12.15 -7.32 -6.12
CA ILE A 105 -13.17 -6.39 -6.64
C ILE A 105 -13.06 -5.07 -5.90
N GLU A 106 -13.05 -5.09 -4.57
CA GLU A 106 -12.97 -3.88 -3.76
C GLU A 106 -11.63 -3.16 -3.94
N THR A 107 -10.52 -3.90 -4.01
CA THR A 107 -9.19 -3.31 -4.26
C THR A 107 -9.06 -2.74 -5.67
N SER A 108 -9.64 -3.38 -6.69
CA SER A 108 -9.70 -2.80 -8.04
C SER A 108 -10.54 -1.54 -8.07
N ALA A 109 -11.71 -1.55 -7.40
CA ALA A 109 -12.56 -0.37 -7.29
C ALA A 109 -11.84 0.78 -6.56
N LEU A 110 -11.08 0.48 -5.51
CA LEU A 110 -10.24 1.44 -4.80
C LEU A 110 -9.18 2.05 -5.74
N ASN A 111 -8.43 1.26 -6.50
CA ASN A 111 -7.42 1.76 -7.44
C ASN A 111 -8.04 2.72 -8.47
N ILE A 112 -9.21 2.37 -9.01
CA ILE A 112 -9.95 3.21 -9.95
C ILE A 112 -10.40 4.51 -9.27
N LEU A 113 -10.91 4.42 -8.03
CA LEU A 113 -11.33 5.59 -7.26
C LEU A 113 -10.16 6.54 -6.96
N LEU A 114 -8.99 6.01 -6.59
CA LEU A 114 -7.79 6.81 -6.36
C LEU A 114 -7.29 7.47 -7.64
N THR A 115 -7.42 6.79 -8.78
CA THR A 115 -7.15 7.34 -10.12
C THR A 115 -8.12 8.48 -10.46
N TYR A 116 -9.41 8.31 -10.14
CA TYR A 116 -10.43 9.35 -10.31
C TYR A 116 -10.13 10.59 -9.46
N LEU A 117 -9.64 10.39 -8.23
CA LEU A 117 -9.31 11.47 -7.29
C LEU A 117 -7.99 12.18 -7.62
N CYS A 118 -6.90 11.46 -7.88
CA CYS A 118 -5.53 12.03 -8.01
C CYS A 118 -4.76 11.62 -9.27
N GLY A 119 -5.37 10.89 -10.19
CA GLY A 119 -4.64 10.24 -11.28
C GLY A 119 -4.09 11.15 -12.40
N SER A 120 -4.37 12.45 -12.43
CA SER A 120 -3.89 13.42 -13.44
C SER A 120 -4.28 14.84 -13.06
N SER A 121 -3.79 15.86 -13.76
CA SER A 121 -4.15 17.28 -13.53
C SER A 121 -5.65 17.60 -13.71
N VAL A 122 -6.41 16.71 -14.36
CA VAL A 122 -7.88 16.81 -14.49
C VAL A 122 -8.64 15.99 -13.45
N SER A 123 -7.95 15.16 -12.66
CA SER A 123 -8.55 14.41 -11.55
C SER A 123 -8.94 15.36 -10.42
N VAL A 124 -9.92 14.96 -9.61
CA VAL A 124 -10.64 15.90 -8.75
C VAL A 124 -9.76 16.65 -7.75
N LEU A 125 -8.89 15.95 -7.03
CA LEU A 125 -8.03 16.55 -6.01
C LEU A 125 -6.90 17.37 -6.64
N GLU A 126 -6.25 16.84 -7.66
CA GLU A 126 -5.21 17.56 -8.43
C GLU A 126 -5.76 18.84 -9.06
N ASN A 127 -6.89 18.74 -9.76
CA ASN A 127 -7.49 19.89 -10.44
C ASN A 127 -7.91 21.01 -9.48
N VAL A 128 -8.38 20.66 -8.28
CA VAL A 128 -8.86 21.65 -7.31
C VAL A 128 -7.71 22.19 -6.47
N LEU A 129 -6.96 21.32 -5.80
CA LEU A 129 -5.95 21.73 -4.83
C LEU A 129 -4.67 22.26 -5.48
N VAL A 130 -4.30 21.74 -6.66
CA VAL A 130 -3.06 22.14 -7.34
C VAL A 130 -3.37 23.18 -8.41
N GLU A 131 -4.22 22.85 -9.38
CA GLU A 131 -4.41 23.71 -10.58
C GLU A 131 -5.27 24.96 -10.33
N LYS A 132 -6.25 24.90 -9.42
CA LYS A 132 -7.20 26.00 -9.19
C LYS A 132 -6.90 26.81 -7.93
N GLU A 133 -6.59 26.14 -6.83
CA GLU A 133 -6.39 26.76 -5.53
C GLU A 133 -4.90 27.00 -5.20
N GLU A 134 -3.98 26.38 -5.96
CA GLU A 134 -2.52 26.55 -5.82
C GLU A 134 -2.03 26.30 -4.38
N LEU A 135 -2.59 25.26 -3.72
CA LEU A 135 -2.35 24.94 -2.32
C LEU A 135 -1.25 23.88 -2.10
N ALA A 136 -0.99 23.09 -3.13
CA ALA A 136 0.01 22.03 -3.15
C ALA A 136 0.66 21.98 -4.53
N SER A 137 1.83 21.35 -4.62
CA SER A 137 2.50 21.10 -5.90
C SER A 137 2.02 19.81 -6.58
N SER A 138 1.56 18.83 -5.80
CA SER A 138 0.93 17.61 -6.28
C SER A 138 0.12 16.93 -5.16
N VAL A 139 -0.75 15.99 -5.50
CA VAL A 139 -1.43 15.12 -4.54
C VAL A 139 -1.14 13.66 -4.89
N THR A 140 -0.17 13.07 -4.20
CA THR A 140 0.20 11.66 -4.40
C THR A 140 -0.75 10.74 -3.64
N GLN A 141 -1.01 9.56 -4.19
CA GLN A 141 -1.81 8.52 -3.54
C GLN A 141 -1.16 7.16 -3.69
N TRP A 142 -1.35 6.30 -2.70
CA TRP A 142 -1.06 4.87 -2.80
C TRP A 142 -1.87 4.10 -1.75
N TRP A 143 -1.83 2.78 -1.83
CA TRP A 143 -2.34 1.93 -0.76
C TRP A 143 -1.36 0.80 -0.44
N GLU A 144 -1.40 0.33 0.80
CA GLU A 144 -0.61 -0.79 1.28
C GLU A 144 -1.46 -2.04 1.41
N ALA A 145 -0.96 -3.15 0.88
CA ALA A 145 -1.55 -4.46 1.05
C ALA A 145 -1.39 -4.96 2.49
N ARG A 146 -2.47 -4.84 3.26
CA ARG A 146 -2.64 -5.31 4.63
C ARG A 146 -4.03 -5.97 4.75
N PRO A 147 -4.29 -6.85 5.74
CA PRO A 147 -5.61 -7.49 5.87
C PRO A 147 -6.77 -6.49 5.90
N ASN A 148 -6.56 -5.32 6.52
CA ASN A 148 -7.30 -4.10 6.19
C ASN A 148 -6.33 -3.16 5.50
N SER A 149 -6.50 -2.90 4.21
CA SER A 149 -5.58 -2.03 3.46
C SER A 149 -5.48 -0.64 4.11
N VAL A 150 -4.35 0.02 3.90
CA VAL A 150 -4.17 1.42 4.31
C VAL A 150 -4.07 2.27 3.06
N ILE A 151 -4.94 3.26 2.95
CA ILE A 151 -4.98 4.23 1.85
C ILE A 151 -4.27 5.49 2.32
N TRP A 152 -3.36 6.00 1.49
CA TRP A 152 -2.62 7.22 1.75
C TRP A 152 -2.94 8.28 0.70
N LEU A 153 -3.21 9.49 1.16
CA LEU A 153 -3.27 10.70 0.34
C LEU A 153 -2.24 11.69 0.86
N GLN A 154 -1.43 12.24 -0.04
CA GLN A 154 -0.30 13.09 0.32
C GLN A 154 -0.24 14.33 -0.59
N PRO A 155 -0.86 15.45 -0.19
CA PRO A 155 -0.50 16.77 -0.71
C PRO A 155 0.96 17.09 -0.38
N THR A 156 1.76 17.35 -1.40
CA THR A 156 3.18 17.72 -1.25
C THR A 156 3.42 19.15 -1.70
N GLY A 157 4.52 19.75 -1.25
CA GLY A 157 4.87 21.10 -1.65
C GLY A 157 3.92 22.16 -1.08
N VAL A 158 3.44 21.96 0.16
CA VAL A 158 2.49 22.85 0.82
C VAL A 158 3.26 23.87 1.66
N ALA A 159 2.96 25.16 1.54
CA ALA A 159 3.56 26.17 2.41
C ALA A 159 3.31 25.84 3.89
N THR A 160 4.35 25.90 4.72
CA THR A 160 4.32 25.41 6.11
C THR A 160 3.20 26.05 6.93
N GLU A 161 2.94 27.34 6.76
CA GLU A 161 1.87 28.06 7.47
C GLU A 161 0.45 27.66 7.03
N LYS A 162 0.32 26.93 5.91
CA LYS A 162 -0.96 26.49 5.34
C LYS A 162 -1.26 25.01 5.58
N LEU A 163 -0.38 24.24 6.24
CA LEU A 163 -0.55 22.79 6.41
C LEU A 163 -1.92 22.41 7.01
N GLU A 164 -2.33 23.07 8.10
CA GLU A 164 -3.62 22.82 8.74
C GLU A 164 -4.80 23.22 7.83
N PHE A 165 -4.66 24.30 7.05
CA PHE A 165 -5.68 24.74 6.13
C PHE A 165 -5.87 23.72 4.98
N VAL A 166 -4.78 23.24 4.40
CA VAL A 166 -4.81 22.30 3.28
C VAL A 166 -5.34 20.93 3.73
N GLU A 167 -5.00 20.47 4.94
CA GLU A 167 -5.56 19.24 5.53
C GLU A 167 -7.10 19.31 5.62
N LYS A 168 -7.63 20.39 6.19
CA LYS A 168 -9.08 20.61 6.27
C LYS A 168 -9.71 20.71 4.89
N ARG A 169 -9.10 21.46 3.98
CA ARG A 169 -9.60 21.67 2.63
C ARG A 169 -9.68 20.35 1.83
N LEU A 170 -8.67 19.50 1.95
CA LEU A 170 -8.67 18.16 1.36
C LEU A 170 -9.83 17.32 1.91
N MET A 171 -10.04 17.31 3.23
CA MET A 171 -11.14 16.57 3.86
C MET A 171 -12.52 17.10 3.47
N GLU A 172 -12.67 18.42 3.34
CA GLU A 172 -13.89 19.05 2.84
C GLU A 172 -14.18 18.67 1.39
N LEU A 173 -13.16 18.70 0.53
CA LEU A 173 -13.30 18.33 -0.87
C LEU A 173 -13.70 16.86 -1.04
N LEU A 174 -13.08 15.95 -0.27
CA LEU A 174 -13.49 14.54 -0.26
C LEU A 174 -14.95 14.36 0.14
N LYS A 175 -15.42 15.09 1.16
CA LYS A 175 -16.83 15.08 1.58
C LYS A 175 -17.76 15.66 0.51
N GLU A 176 -17.35 16.75 -0.15
CA GLU A 176 -18.11 17.35 -1.23
C GLU A 176 -18.30 16.36 -2.39
N VAL A 177 -17.22 15.69 -2.81
CA VAL A 177 -17.24 14.68 -3.86
C VAL A 177 -18.16 13.52 -3.46
N ALA A 178 -18.01 13.00 -2.24
CA ALA A 178 -18.83 11.90 -1.74
C ALA A 178 -20.32 12.26 -1.59
N SER A 179 -20.65 13.55 -1.42
CA SER A 179 -22.04 14.02 -1.28
C SER A 179 -22.81 14.08 -2.60
N LYS A 180 -22.11 13.97 -3.73
CA LYS A 180 -22.67 14.07 -5.09
C LYS A 180 -22.53 12.72 -5.81
N PRO A 181 -23.39 12.42 -6.80
CA PRO A 181 -23.13 11.30 -7.70
C PRO A 181 -21.76 11.44 -8.36
N LEU A 182 -21.01 10.33 -8.41
CA LEU A 182 -19.72 10.30 -9.11
C LEU A 182 -19.95 10.49 -10.61
N ASP A 183 -19.01 11.17 -11.27
CA ASP A 183 -18.99 11.27 -12.73
C ASP A 183 -18.63 9.90 -13.31
N MET A 184 -19.65 9.15 -13.71
CA MET A 184 -19.48 7.81 -14.24
C MET A 184 -18.88 7.79 -15.65
N GLU A 185 -18.99 8.89 -16.42
CA GLU A 185 -18.31 8.98 -17.72
C GLU A 185 -16.79 9.07 -17.49
N TYR A 186 -16.37 9.93 -16.55
CA TYR A 186 -14.95 10.02 -16.19
C TYR A 186 -14.45 8.73 -15.54
N MET A 187 -15.25 8.09 -14.66
CA MET A 187 -14.92 6.80 -14.05
C MET A 187 -14.65 5.72 -15.11
N LEU A 188 -15.44 5.67 -16.19
CA LEU A 188 -15.22 4.73 -17.29
C LEU A 188 -13.91 4.99 -18.03
N GLU A 189 -13.50 6.25 -18.18
CA GLU A 189 -12.20 6.59 -18.74
C GLU A 189 -11.05 6.18 -17.80
N CYS A 190 -11.20 6.35 -16.48
CA CYS A 190 -10.26 5.83 -15.48
C CYS A 190 -10.09 4.31 -15.62
N ILE A 191 -11.20 3.55 -15.77
CA ILE A 191 -11.15 2.10 -15.98
C ILE A 191 -10.41 1.72 -17.27
N LYS A 192 -10.70 2.39 -18.38
CA LYS A 192 -10.02 2.15 -19.66
C LYS A 192 -8.53 2.47 -19.58
N ARG A 193 -8.16 3.52 -18.85
CA ARG A 193 -6.77 3.91 -18.61
C ARG A 193 -6.06 2.86 -17.75
N GLU A 194 -6.69 2.44 -16.66
CA GLU A 194 -6.13 1.43 -15.75
C GLU A 194 -5.89 0.10 -16.46
N LYS A 195 -6.85 -0.36 -17.25
CA LYS A 195 -6.69 -1.58 -18.06
C LYS A 195 -5.50 -1.49 -19.03
N ARG A 196 -5.22 -0.30 -19.59
CA ARG A 196 -4.05 -0.08 -20.47
C ARG A 196 -2.76 -0.07 -19.66
N GLN A 197 -2.75 0.59 -18.51
CA GLN A 197 -1.61 0.63 -17.59
C GLN A 197 -1.24 -0.79 -17.14
N VAL A 198 -2.20 -1.58 -16.66
CA VAL A 198 -1.95 -2.97 -16.22
C VAL A 198 -1.35 -3.83 -17.34
N LYS A 199 -1.87 -3.71 -18.57
CA LYS A 199 -1.30 -4.42 -19.72
C LYS A 199 0.13 -3.99 -20.03
N PHE A 200 0.36 -2.68 -20.06
CA PHE A 200 1.69 -2.13 -20.32
C PHE A 200 2.70 -2.62 -19.29
N HIS A 201 2.39 -2.52 -18.00
CA HIS A 201 3.27 -3.02 -16.94
C HIS A 201 3.52 -4.52 -17.05
N ALA A 202 2.51 -5.32 -17.37
CA ALA A 202 2.69 -6.77 -17.56
C ALA A 202 3.57 -7.12 -18.77
N GLU A 203 3.58 -6.29 -19.82
CA GLU A 203 4.41 -6.48 -21.02
C GLU A 203 5.86 -6.01 -20.82
N THR A 204 6.10 -5.06 -19.90
CA THR A 204 7.43 -4.48 -19.64
C THR A 204 8.12 -5.00 -18.38
N SER A 205 7.46 -5.88 -17.61
CA SER A 205 8.02 -6.48 -16.38
C SER A 205 8.83 -7.75 -16.66
#